data_AF-A0A925PEA2-F1
#
_entry.id   AF-A0A925PEA2-F1
#
_cell.length_a   1.000
_cell.length_b   1.000
_cell.length_c   1.000
_cell.angle_alpha   90.00
_cell.angle_beta   90.00
_cell.angle_gamma   90.00
#
_symmetry.space_group_name_H-M   'P 1'
#
loop_
_entity.id
_entity.type
_entity.pdbx_description
1 polymer ?
#
loop_
_entity_poly.entity_id
_entity_poly.type
_entity_poly.pdbx_seq_one_letter_code
_entity_poly.pdbx_strand_id
1 'polypeptide(L)' 'MDHILLVPIILVGIHAYTFARWLSQEGNTRGAIGMYVLIAVSLALPVYRMLRAG' A
#
# COMPACT_ATOMS: atom_id res chain seq x y z
N MET A 1 -5.47 21.84 -6.56
CA MET A 1 -6.08 21.01 -5.49
C MET A 1 -5.16 19.83 -5.15
N ASP A 2 -3.83 20.05 -5.10
CA ASP A 2 -2.88 18.98 -5.49
C ASP A 2 -2.03 18.40 -4.35
N HIS A 3 -2.17 18.90 -3.12
CA HIS A 3 -1.32 18.46 -1.98
C HIS A 3 -2.11 17.91 -0.78
N ILE A 4 -3.44 18.03 -0.79
CA ILE A 4 -4.31 17.60 0.33
C ILE A 4 -4.37 16.07 0.46
N LEU A 5 -4.05 15.32 -0.60
CA LEU A 5 -4.19 13.86 -0.63
C LEU A 5 -2.93 13.08 -0.22
N LEU A 6 -1.77 13.71 -0.08
CA LEU A 6 -0.53 12.98 0.24
C LEU A 6 -0.56 12.34 1.63
N VAL A 7 -1.01 13.09 2.64
CA VAL A 7 -1.13 12.61 4.02
C VAL A 7 -2.06 11.40 4.13
N PRO A 8 -3.31 11.44 3.63
CA PRO A 8 -4.19 10.27 3.70
C PRO A 8 -3.66 9.07 2.90
N ILE A 9 -2.99 9.28 1.76
CA ILE A 9 -2.37 8.19 0.98
C ILE A 9 -1.29 7.47 1.81
N ILE A 10 -0.42 8.23 2.49
CA ILE A 10 0.62 7.66 3.34
C ILE A 10 0.01 6.88 4.51
N LEU A 11 -1.01 7.43 5.16
CA LEU A 11 -1.71 6.78 6.27
C LEU A 11 -2.38 5.47 5.84
N VAL A 12 -3.03 5.46 4.68
CA VAL A 12 -3.64 4.24 4.11
C VAL A 12 -2.57 3.20 3.79
N GLY A 13 -1.43 3.60 3.22
CA GLY A 13 -0.31 2.68 2.95
C GLY A 13 0.26 2.04 4.22
N ILE A 14 0.47 2.82 5.28
CA ILE A 14 0.93 2.33 6.58
C ILE A 14 -0.08 1.37 7.20
N HIS A 15 -1.37 1.75 7.17
CA HIS A 15 -2.44 0.92 7.70
C HIS A 15 -2.53 -0.42 6.96
N ALA A 16 -2.51 -0.40 5.63
CA ALA A 16 -2.58 -1.60 4.80
C ALA A 16 -1.38 -2.54 5.07
N TYR A 17 -0.17 -2.00 5.18
CA TYR A 17 1.02 -2.79 5.51
C TYR A 17 0.94 -3.39 6.91
N THR A 18 0.51 -2.60 7.90
CA THR A 18 0.37 -3.07 9.29
C THR A 18 -0.69 -4.16 9.40
N PHE A 19 -1.79 -4.02 8.66
CA PHE A 19 -2.85 -5.03 8.58
C PHE A 19 -2.34 -6.33 7.92
N ALA A 20 -1.62 -6.24 6.80
CA ALA A 20 -1.02 -7.40 6.15
C ALA A 20 -0.04 -8.14 7.08
N ARG A 21 0.78 -7.39 7.82
CA ARG A 21 1.70 -7.94 8.82
C ARG A 21 0.94 -8.65 9.96
N TRP A 22 -0.10 -8.02 10.50
CA TRP A 22 -0.94 -8.63 11.53
C TRP A 22 -1.60 -9.92 11.03
N LEU A 23 -2.12 -9.94 9.80
CA LEU A 23 -2.70 -11.15 9.20
C LEU A 23 -1.71 -12.32 9.14
N SER A 24 -0.44 -12.04 8.85
CA SER A 24 0.62 -13.05 8.84
C SER A 24 0.95 -13.57 10.23
N GLN A 25 0.85 -12.73 11.26
CA GLN A 25 1.10 -13.10 12.65
C GLN A 25 -0.03 -13.98 13.20
N GLU A 26 -1.26 -13.76 12.75
CA GLU A 26 -2.44 -14.56 13.12
C GLU A 26 -2.52 -15.92 12.38
N GLY A 27 -1.49 -16.28 11.61
CA GLY A 27 -1.43 -17.51 10.83
C GLY A 27 -2.20 -17.46 9.49
N ASN A 28 -2.81 -16.32 9.15
CA ASN A 28 -3.46 -16.12 7.85
C ASN A 28 -2.46 -15.60 6.79
N THR A 29 -1.48 -16.45 6.48
CA THR A 29 -0.42 -16.11 5.51
C THR A 29 -0.98 -15.87 4.10
N ARG A 30 -2.04 -16.58 3.70
CA ARG A 30 -2.67 -16.40 2.38
C ARG A 30 -3.31 -15.03 2.24
N GLY A 31 -4.06 -14.58 3.25
CA GLY A 31 -4.64 -13.25 3.24
C GLY A 31 -3.57 -12.15 3.33
N ALA A 32 -2.49 -12.38 4.10
CA ALA A 32 -1.36 -11.45 4.16
C ALA A 32 -0.72 -11.24 2.79
N ILE A 33 -0.45 -12.34 2.06
CA ILE A 33 0.09 -12.30 0.69
C ILE A 33 -0.86 -11.54 -0.23
N GLY A 34 -2.17 -11.84 -0.18
CA GLY A 34 -3.18 -11.12 -0.95
C GLY A 34 -3.14 -9.61 -0.71
N MET A 35 -3.01 -9.21 0.56
CA MET A 35 -2.92 -7.79 0.94
C MET A 35 -1.63 -7.13 0.44
N TYR A 36 -0.48 -7.82 0.56
CA TYR A 36 0.79 -7.31 0.03
C TYR A 36 0.76 -7.10 -1.49
N VAL A 37 0.17 -8.05 -2.23
CA VAL A 37 -0.03 -7.91 -3.68
C VAL A 37 -0.92 -6.71 -3.98
N LEU A 38 -2.01 -6.53 -3.24
CA LEU A 38 -2.93 -5.41 -3.42
C LEU A 38 -2.24 -4.05 -3.17
N ILE A 39 -1.42 -3.96 -2.13
CA ILE A 39 -0.61 -2.78 -1.83
C ILE A 39 0.36 -2.49 -2.99
N ALA A 40 1.09 -3.50 -3.46
CA ALA A 40 2.06 -3.35 -4.53
C ALA A 40 1.40 -2.88 -5.84
N VAL A 41 0.26 -3.47 -6.23
CA VAL A 41 -0.49 -3.07 -7.43
C VAL A 41 -1.05 -1.65 -7.28
N SER A 42 -1.56 -1.29 -6.11
CA SER A 42 -2.09 0.06 -5.84
C SER A 42 -1.00 1.13 -5.90
N LEU A 43 0.23 0.79 -5.49
CA LEU A 43 1.39 1.68 -5.56
C LEU A 43 2.06 1.70 -6.94
N ALA A 44 1.88 0.67 -7.77
CA ALA A 44 2.54 0.56 -9.07
C ALA A 44 2.26 1.76 -9.99
N LEU A 45 0.99 2.19 -10.10
CA LEU A 45 0.60 3.31 -10.95
C LEU A 45 1.16 4.67 -10.49
N PRO A 46 1.01 5.09 -9.22
CA PRO A 46 1.60 6.35 -8.74
C PRO A 46 3.13 6.32 -8.75
N VAL A 47 3.77 5.19 -8.43
CA VAL A 47 5.24 5.05 -8.52
C VAL A 47 5.71 5.16 -9.97
N TYR A 48 5.03 4.51 -10.91
CA TYR A 48 5.36 4.63 -12.34
C TYR A 48 5.25 6.07 -12.84
N ARG A 49 4.21 6.80 -12.42
CA ARG A 49 4.07 8.23 -12.75
C ARG A 49 5.20 9.06 -12.15
N MET A 50 5.59 8.82 -10.90
CA MET A 50 6.74 9.51 -10.28
C MET A 50 8.05 9.25 -11.04
N LEU A 51 8.32 7.99 -11.43
CA LEU A 51 9.55 7.63 -12.15
C LEU A 51 9.62 8.21 -13.57
N ARG A 52 8.47 8.44 -14.21
CA ARG A 52 8.41 9.04 -15.55
C ARG A 52 8.34 10.58 -15.54
N ALA A 53 7.88 11.15 -14.44
CA ALA A 53 7.75 12.61 -14.29
C ALA A 53 9.02 13.28 -13.71
N GLY A 54 9.97 12.50 -13.19
CA GLY A 54 11.32 12.96 -12.84
C GLY A 54 12.30 12.71 -13.97
#